data_AF-A0A8X7STU4-F1
#
_entry.id   AF-A0A8X7STU4-F1
#
_cell.length_a   1.000
_cell.length_b   1.000
_cell.length_c   1.000
_cell.angle_alpha   90.00
_cell.angle_beta   90.00
_cell.angle_gamma   90.00
#
_symmetry.space_group_name_H-M   'P 1'
#
loop_
_entity.id
_entity.type
_entity.pdbx_description
1 polymer ?
#
loop_
_entity_poly.entity_id
_entity_poly.type
_entity_poly.pdbx_seq_one_letter_code
_entity_poly.pdbx_strand_id
1 'polypeptide(L)'
;MLSLDLQSPITIHWIAFVPVIMSQGTPDQIDRWGSRAMRHEIMGAYLQTELGHGSNVAGLETTATFDKASAIIHSSTLTSTKWWAGGLGTTATHAVVQAQLILDGKGIGPHLFFVPLRSVETGQLFEGVHAGDIGPKAYGAFGGLDNGWARSDHYRIPRENMFMKHSQVTKEGQYVKPPSSKMSYLGMTFIRSQMIDRCGWMLSRGITIAIRYSSVRRQFRGPDSTTKSDEERAVISSLFSSSRKPRSLTSGWRLYDIRLAPDVASDVVYNPKRLFGVITLDVNRASTFLSGIANFKPAKVNVPIVSGHSGVTIVPLFYQVAHGFFVSAGELRAVREVQTLHPVWW
;
A
#
# COMPACT_ATOMS: atom_id res chain seq x y z
N MET A 1 5.77 -24.43 2.86
CA MET A 1 6.06 -23.43 3.92
C MET A 1 6.21 -22.02 3.31
N LEU A 2 5.23 -21.57 2.51
CA LEU A 2 5.30 -20.30 1.73
C LEU A 2 4.07 -19.39 1.94
N SER A 3 3.18 -19.73 2.88
CA SER A 3 1.88 -19.05 3.05
C SER A 3 1.82 -18.04 4.19
N LEU A 4 2.81 -17.98 5.09
CA LEU A 4 2.75 -17.12 6.28
C LEU A 4 2.80 -15.61 5.96
N ASP A 5 3.32 -15.25 4.78
CA ASP A 5 3.52 -13.85 4.40
C ASP A 5 2.53 -13.32 3.36
N LEU A 6 1.69 -14.20 2.82
CA LEU A 6 0.68 -13.79 1.86
C LEU A 6 -0.42 -13.02 2.60
N GLN A 7 -0.86 -11.91 2.00
CA GLN A 7 -2.01 -11.20 2.53
C GLN A 7 -3.25 -12.08 2.46
N SER A 8 -3.95 -12.19 3.58
CA SER A 8 -5.17 -12.97 3.71
C SER A 8 -6.39 -12.17 3.21
N PRO A 9 -7.42 -12.82 2.65
CA PRO A 9 -8.73 -12.23 2.33
C PRO A 9 -9.37 -11.43 3.47
N ILE A 10 -9.08 -11.81 4.72
CA ILE A 10 -9.65 -11.18 5.91
C ILE A 10 -8.93 -9.87 6.29
N THR A 11 -7.87 -9.49 5.58
CA THR A 11 -7.04 -8.32 5.91
C THR A 11 -7.86 -7.03 5.90
N ILE A 12 -8.71 -6.83 4.89
CA ILE A 12 -9.57 -5.64 4.78
C ILE A 12 -10.68 -5.64 5.83
N HIS A 13 -11.16 -6.81 6.24
CA HIS A 13 -12.14 -6.92 7.31
C HIS A 13 -11.63 -6.26 8.60
N TRP A 14 -10.38 -6.57 8.99
CA TRP A 14 -9.78 -6.03 10.21
C TRP A 14 -9.21 -4.61 10.06
N ILE A 15 -8.69 -4.25 8.89
CA ILE A 15 -8.08 -2.92 8.68
C ILE A 15 -9.15 -1.84 8.47
N ALA A 16 -10.23 -2.17 7.77
CA ALA A 16 -11.21 -1.17 7.32
C ALA A 16 -12.63 -1.46 7.79
N PHE A 17 -13.18 -2.64 7.52
CA PHE A 17 -14.59 -2.93 7.79
C PHE A 17 -14.96 -2.76 9.27
N VAL A 18 -14.26 -3.46 10.17
CA VAL A 18 -14.50 -3.36 11.62
C VAL A 18 -14.24 -1.94 12.15
N PRO A 19 -13.06 -1.31 11.91
CA PRO A 19 -12.80 0.04 12.41
C PRO A 19 -13.78 1.10 11.89
N VAL A 20 -14.26 0.97 10.65
CA VAL A 20 -15.26 1.89 10.10
C VAL A 20 -16.61 1.73 10.79
N ILE A 21 -17.06 0.50 11.07
CA ILE A 21 -18.27 0.27 11.87
C ILE A 21 -18.14 0.94 13.25
N MET A 22 -17.02 0.71 13.94
CA MET A 22 -16.78 1.25 15.29
C MET A 22 -16.68 2.78 15.32
N SER A 23 -16.06 3.37 14.29
CA SER A 23 -15.82 4.81 14.25
C SER A 23 -16.99 5.62 13.69
N GLN A 24 -17.74 5.08 12.71
CA GLN A 24 -18.81 5.79 11.99
C GLN A 24 -20.23 5.32 12.38
N GLY A 25 -20.37 4.19 13.08
CA GLY A 25 -21.64 3.68 13.55
C GLY A 25 -22.18 4.38 14.78
N THR A 26 -23.51 4.50 14.86
CA THR A 26 -24.21 4.78 16.12
C THR A 26 -24.05 3.60 17.09
N PRO A 27 -24.33 3.78 18.40
CA PRO A 27 -24.30 2.67 19.36
C PRO A 27 -25.11 1.45 18.91
N ASP A 28 -26.32 1.66 18.39
CA ASP A 28 -27.17 0.58 17.86
C ASP A 28 -26.56 -0.13 16.65
N GLN A 29 -25.90 0.60 15.75
CA GLN A 29 -25.23 0.01 14.59
C GLN A 29 -24.00 -0.81 15.00
N ILE A 30 -23.25 -0.31 15.99
CA ILE A 30 -22.10 -1.00 16.55
C ILE A 30 -22.53 -2.29 17.26
N ASP A 31 -23.59 -2.24 18.06
CA ASP A 31 -24.13 -3.41 18.74
C ASP A 31 -24.58 -4.48 17.72
N ARG A 32 -25.36 -4.06 16.72
CA ARG A 32 -25.93 -4.95 15.71
C ARG A 32 -24.89 -5.62 14.81
N TRP A 33 -23.83 -4.91 14.41
CA TRP A 33 -22.89 -5.40 13.39
C TRP A 33 -21.47 -5.59 13.93
N GLY A 34 -21.02 -4.73 14.83
CA GLY A 34 -19.64 -4.73 15.33
C GLY A 34 -19.30 -6.03 16.03
N SER A 35 -20.14 -6.49 16.97
CA SER A 35 -19.89 -7.73 17.72
C SER A 35 -19.85 -8.97 16.82
N ARG A 36 -20.75 -9.03 15.83
CA ARG A 36 -20.83 -10.09 14.82
C ARG A 36 -19.61 -10.11 13.91
N ALA A 37 -19.15 -8.92 13.49
CA ALA A 37 -17.94 -8.77 12.69
C ALA A 37 -16.70 -9.25 13.46
N MET A 38 -16.56 -8.86 14.73
CA MET A 38 -15.45 -9.28 15.60
C MET A 38 -15.37 -10.81 15.78
N ARG A 39 -16.51 -11.51 15.75
CA ARG A 39 -16.61 -12.97 15.88
C ARG A 39 -16.61 -13.71 14.53
N HIS A 40 -16.38 -13.02 13.42
CA HIS A 40 -16.43 -13.58 12.06
C HIS A 40 -17.78 -14.21 11.66
N GLU A 41 -18.87 -13.87 12.36
CA GLU A 41 -20.22 -14.23 11.92
C GLU A 41 -20.61 -13.49 10.63
N ILE A 42 -19.98 -12.34 10.39
CA ILE A 42 -20.03 -11.61 9.13
C ILE A 42 -18.61 -11.25 8.71
N MET A 43 -18.31 -11.44 7.42
CA MET A 43 -17.03 -11.11 6.81
C MET A 43 -17.20 -9.90 5.92
N GLY A 44 -16.22 -9.00 5.93
CA GLY A 44 -16.44 -7.62 5.51
C GLY A 44 -15.41 -7.07 4.56
N ALA A 45 -15.85 -6.35 3.53
CA ALA A 45 -15.01 -5.57 2.63
C ALA A 45 -15.29 -4.06 2.76
N TYR A 46 -14.37 -3.23 2.25
CA TYR A 46 -14.52 -1.77 2.18
C TYR A 46 -14.50 -1.32 0.71
N LEU A 47 -15.63 -0.82 0.23
CA LEU A 47 -15.91 -0.53 -1.17
C LEU A 47 -15.98 0.99 -1.37
N GLN A 48 -14.81 1.61 -1.51
CA GLN A 48 -14.67 3.03 -1.85
C GLN A 48 -14.39 3.20 -3.34
N THR A 49 -13.25 2.67 -3.79
CA THR A 49 -12.74 2.83 -5.15
C THR A 49 -13.70 2.29 -6.18
N GLU A 50 -13.84 3.04 -7.27
CA GLU A 50 -14.56 2.68 -8.48
C GLU A 50 -13.59 2.56 -9.64
N LEU A 51 -14.01 1.89 -10.71
CA LEU A 51 -13.22 1.77 -11.93
C LEU A 51 -12.85 3.16 -12.50
N GLY A 52 -13.77 4.14 -12.43
CA GLY A 52 -13.53 5.52 -12.85
C GLY A 52 -12.84 6.41 -11.81
N HIS A 53 -12.89 6.06 -10.52
CA HIS A 53 -12.54 6.98 -9.43
C HIS A 53 -11.80 6.28 -8.28
N GLY A 54 -10.51 6.63 -8.12
CA GLY A 54 -9.70 6.26 -6.96
C GLY A 54 -9.46 7.44 -6.02
N SER A 55 -8.63 8.40 -6.44
CA SER A 55 -8.23 9.54 -5.62
C SER A 55 -9.36 10.56 -5.38
N ASN A 56 -10.20 10.80 -6.38
CA ASN A 56 -11.29 11.77 -6.31
C ASN A 56 -12.58 11.11 -5.78
N VAL A 57 -12.63 10.88 -4.46
CA VAL A 57 -13.79 10.28 -3.78
C VAL A 57 -15.07 11.14 -3.92
N ALA A 58 -14.93 12.45 -4.09
CA ALA A 58 -16.07 13.34 -4.32
C ALA A 58 -16.76 13.05 -5.68
N GLY A 59 -16.03 12.49 -6.64
CA GLY A 59 -16.52 12.16 -7.97
C GLY A 59 -17.09 10.76 -8.12
N LEU A 60 -17.24 9.98 -7.04
CA LEU A 60 -17.84 8.64 -7.12
C LEU A 60 -19.22 8.70 -7.79
N GLU A 61 -19.54 7.67 -8.56
CA GLU A 61 -20.75 7.57 -9.38
C GLU A 61 -21.79 6.64 -8.76
N THR A 62 -21.41 5.70 -7.88
CA THR A 62 -22.38 4.86 -7.17
C THR A 62 -23.30 5.75 -6.35
N THR A 63 -24.62 5.58 -6.50
CA THR A 63 -25.62 6.39 -5.78
C THR A 63 -26.30 5.60 -4.68
N ALA A 64 -26.69 6.29 -3.62
CA ALA A 64 -27.59 5.82 -2.58
C ALA A 64 -28.79 6.78 -2.50
N THR A 65 -29.85 6.45 -3.24
CA THR A 65 -31.06 7.29 -3.32
C THR A 65 -32.03 6.90 -2.21
N PHE A 66 -32.37 7.84 -1.34
CA PHE A 66 -33.28 7.59 -0.23
C PHE A 66 -34.73 7.79 -0.65
N ASP A 67 -35.56 6.80 -0.31
CA ASP A 67 -36.92 7.03 0.12
C ASP A 67 -36.95 6.98 1.66
N LYS A 68 -37.91 7.65 2.32
CA LYS A 68 -37.90 7.88 3.78
C LYS A 68 -37.54 6.65 4.64
N ALA A 69 -37.85 5.44 4.17
CA ALA A 69 -37.62 4.18 4.88
C ALA A 69 -36.38 3.39 4.41
N SER A 70 -35.83 3.66 3.22
CA SER A 70 -34.76 2.85 2.65
C SER A 70 -33.85 3.62 1.69
N ALA A 71 -32.63 3.11 1.52
CA ALA A 71 -31.69 3.58 0.52
C ALA A 71 -31.61 2.58 -0.62
N ILE A 72 -31.62 3.07 -1.85
CA ILE A 72 -31.46 2.28 -3.08
C ILE A 72 -30.05 2.51 -3.58
N ILE A 73 -29.21 1.47 -3.51
CA ILE A 73 -27.83 1.49 -3.98
C ILE A 73 -27.81 1.11 -5.46
N HIS A 74 -27.21 1.95 -6.29
CA HIS A 74 -27.16 1.72 -7.72
C HIS A 74 -25.84 2.15 -8.37
N SER A 75 -25.36 1.32 -9.30
CA SER A 75 -24.17 1.53 -10.13
C SER A 75 -24.60 1.73 -11.59
N SER A 76 -24.89 2.99 -11.95
CA SER A 76 -25.49 3.38 -13.23
C SER A 76 -24.59 3.17 -14.45
N THR A 77 -23.27 3.29 -14.27
CA THR A 77 -22.28 3.19 -15.34
C THR A 77 -21.31 2.04 -15.10
N LEU A 78 -20.58 1.61 -16.13
CA LEU A 78 -19.50 0.65 -15.94
C LEU A 78 -18.38 1.24 -15.06
N THR A 79 -18.11 2.53 -15.18
CA THR A 79 -17.09 3.24 -14.39
C THR A 79 -17.45 3.33 -12.91
N SER A 80 -18.75 3.32 -12.57
CA SER A 80 -19.24 3.24 -11.18
C SER A 80 -19.05 1.88 -10.50
N THR A 81 -18.56 0.87 -11.23
CA THR A 81 -18.27 -0.45 -10.65
C THR A 81 -17.24 -0.31 -9.54
N LYS A 82 -17.59 -0.76 -8.33
CA LYS A 82 -16.63 -0.85 -7.23
C LYS A 82 -15.50 -1.77 -7.63
N TRP A 83 -14.26 -1.37 -7.38
CA TRP A 83 -13.08 -2.05 -7.91
C TRP A 83 -11.97 -2.10 -6.86
N TRP A 84 -11.10 -3.12 -6.94
CA TRP A 84 -9.95 -3.37 -6.06
C TRP A 84 -10.24 -3.75 -4.60
N ALA A 85 -11.49 -3.89 -4.18
CA ALA A 85 -11.78 -4.17 -2.77
C ALA A 85 -11.28 -5.57 -2.36
N GLY A 86 -10.28 -5.65 -1.47
CA GLY A 86 -9.78 -6.92 -0.96
C GLY A 86 -10.85 -7.65 -0.13
N GLY A 87 -10.95 -8.97 -0.28
CA GLY A 87 -12.00 -9.77 0.36
C GLY A 87 -13.30 -9.85 -0.43
N LEU A 88 -13.53 -8.96 -1.41
CA LEU A 88 -14.82 -8.85 -2.11
C LEU A 88 -15.07 -9.99 -3.10
N GLY A 89 -14.00 -10.54 -3.69
CA GLY A 89 -14.11 -11.52 -4.76
C GLY A 89 -14.96 -12.71 -4.34
N THR A 90 -14.65 -13.29 -3.18
CA THR A 90 -15.31 -14.52 -2.69
C THR A 90 -15.61 -14.51 -1.19
N THR A 91 -14.84 -13.79 -0.38
CA THR A 91 -14.82 -13.97 1.09
C THR A 91 -15.86 -13.13 1.83
N ALA A 92 -16.06 -11.88 1.43
CA ALA A 92 -16.89 -10.94 2.15
C ALA A 92 -18.38 -11.21 1.95
N THR A 93 -19.12 -11.35 3.05
CA THR A 93 -20.59 -11.45 3.04
C THR A 93 -21.26 -10.08 3.09
N HIS A 94 -20.56 -9.09 3.65
CA HIS A 94 -21.02 -7.72 3.81
C HIS A 94 -19.97 -6.73 3.33
N ALA A 95 -20.39 -5.50 3.07
CA ALA A 95 -19.49 -4.42 2.71
C ALA A 95 -19.88 -3.12 3.41
N VAL A 96 -18.87 -2.30 3.68
CA VAL A 96 -19.09 -0.85 3.82
C VAL A 96 -18.90 -0.24 2.44
N VAL A 97 -19.99 0.27 1.86
CA VAL A 97 -20.03 0.88 0.53
C VAL A 97 -20.03 2.40 0.67
N GLN A 98 -19.15 3.08 -0.06
CA GLN A 98 -19.19 4.52 -0.18
C GLN A 98 -19.96 4.93 -1.44
N ALA A 99 -21.01 5.73 -1.30
CA ALA A 99 -21.88 6.13 -2.40
C ALA A 99 -22.36 7.59 -2.24
N GLN A 100 -22.73 8.22 -3.35
CA GLN A 100 -23.35 9.55 -3.37
C GLN A 100 -24.75 9.46 -2.76
N LEU A 101 -24.94 10.07 -1.60
CA LEU A 101 -26.25 10.20 -0.99
C LEU A 101 -27.11 11.14 -1.83
N ILE A 102 -28.27 10.67 -2.27
CA ILE A 102 -29.28 11.47 -2.97
C ILE A 102 -30.54 11.53 -2.10
N LEU A 103 -30.97 12.74 -1.76
CA LEU A 103 -32.20 13.03 -1.00
C LEU A 103 -33.06 14.02 -1.78
N ASP A 104 -34.33 13.70 -2.00
CA ASP A 104 -35.28 14.53 -2.76
C ASP A 104 -34.71 15.03 -4.10
N GLY A 105 -34.01 14.13 -4.82
CA GLY A 105 -33.36 14.42 -6.10
C GLY A 105 -32.07 15.25 -6.01
N LYS A 106 -31.62 15.63 -4.81
CA LYS A 106 -30.40 16.42 -4.59
C LYS A 106 -29.25 15.55 -4.12
N GLY A 107 -28.11 15.66 -4.79
CA GLY A 107 -26.86 15.04 -4.36
C GLY A 107 -26.27 15.76 -3.14
N ILE A 108 -26.11 15.04 -2.04
CA ILE A 108 -25.54 15.56 -0.78
C ILE A 108 -24.03 15.29 -0.71
N GLY A 109 -23.57 14.21 -1.35
CA GLY A 109 -22.16 13.83 -1.41
C GLY A 109 -21.89 12.41 -0.90
N PRO A 110 -20.62 11.99 -0.84
CA PRO A 110 -20.24 10.63 -0.47
C PRO A 110 -20.54 10.31 0.99
N HIS A 111 -21.29 9.23 1.22
CA HIS A 111 -21.63 8.68 2.53
C HIS A 111 -21.36 7.18 2.56
N LEU A 112 -21.29 6.62 3.77
CA LEU A 112 -20.99 5.21 4.01
C LEU A 112 -22.28 4.44 4.35
N PHE A 113 -22.40 3.26 3.77
CA PHE A 113 -23.55 2.37 3.92
C PHE A 113 -23.07 0.96 4.25
N PHE A 114 -23.72 0.31 5.21
CA PHE A 114 -23.55 -1.09 5.52
C PHE A 114 -24.44 -1.92 4.58
N VAL A 115 -23.85 -2.69 3.68
CA VAL A 115 -24.55 -3.37 2.59
C VAL A 115 -24.31 -4.88 2.68
N PRO A 116 -25.34 -5.69 2.96
CA PRO A 116 -25.26 -7.13 2.79
C PRO A 116 -25.06 -7.46 1.32
N LEU A 117 -24.06 -8.28 0.99
CA LEU A 117 -23.76 -8.68 -0.38
C LEU A 117 -24.11 -10.14 -0.64
N ARG A 118 -23.84 -11.01 0.34
CA ARG A 118 -24.03 -12.46 0.24
C ARG A 118 -24.77 -13.01 1.45
N SER A 119 -25.52 -14.09 1.25
CA SER A 119 -26.00 -14.92 2.34
C SER A 119 -24.81 -15.49 3.12
N VAL A 120 -24.87 -15.40 4.45
CA VAL A 120 -23.85 -15.98 5.33
C VAL A 120 -23.89 -17.51 5.30
N GLU A 121 -25.06 -18.09 5.03
CA GLU A 121 -25.24 -19.55 5.01
C GLU A 121 -24.80 -20.17 3.69
N THR A 122 -25.19 -19.57 2.57
CA THR A 122 -24.98 -20.15 1.23
C THR A 122 -23.81 -19.53 0.46
N GLY A 123 -23.32 -18.36 0.88
CA GLY A 123 -22.31 -17.58 0.14
C GLY A 123 -22.82 -16.95 -1.17
N GLN A 124 -24.08 -17.17 -1.54
CA GLN A 124 -24.67 -16.64 -2.76
C GLN A 124 -24.95 -15.14 -2.64
N LEU A 125 -24.78 -14.42 -3.75
CA LEU A 125 -25.13 -13.00 -3.83
C LEU A 125 -26.63 -12.80 -3.65
N PHE A 126 -27.01 -11.71 -3.00
CA PHE A 126 -28.40 -11.27 -3.00
C PHE A 126 -28.80 -10.73 -4.38
N GLU A 127 -30.09 -10.82 -4.69
CA GLU A 127 -30.66 -10.26 -5.91
C GLU A 127 -30.35 -8.75 -6.03
N GLY A 128 -29.97 -8.31 -7.23
CA GLY A 128 -29.52 -6.94 -7.48
C GLY A 128 -28.06 -6.66 -7.04
N VAL A 129 -27.33 -7.63 -6.50
CA VAL A 129 -25.89 -7.51 -6.21
C VAL A 129 -25.10 -8.40 -7.17
N HIS A 130 -24.16 -7.80 -7.89
CA HIS A 130 -23.22 -8.51 -8.75
C HIS A 130 -21.81 -8.28 -8.24
N ALA A 131 -21.04 -9.35 -8.01
CA ALA A 131 -19.66 -9.23 -7.58
C ALA A 131 -18.84 -10.45 -8.02
N GLY A 132 -17.53 -10.26 -8.13
CA GLY A 132 -16.60 -11.32 -8.49
C GLY A 132 -15.15 -10.91 -8.27
N ASP A 133 -14.23 -11.84 -8.48
CA ASP A 133 -12.79 -11.60 -8.44
C ASP A 133 -12.33 -10.81 -9.69
N ILE A 134 -11.36 -9.91 -9.53
CA ILE A 134 -10.80 -9.12 -10.66
C ILE A 134 -9.71 -9.87 -11.42
N GLY A 135 -9.21 -10.99 -10.89
CA GLY A 135 -8.20 -11.83 -11.49
C GLY A 135 -6.76 -11.56 -11.02
N PRO A 136 -5.79 -12.09 -11.77
CA PRO A 136 -4.38 -12.02 -11.40
C PRO A 136 -3.86 -10.57 -11.41
N LYS A 137 -2.93 -10.31 -10.50
CA LYS A 137 -2.29 -9.00 -10.34
C LYS A 137 -0.84 -9.06 -10.79
N ALA A 138 -0.25 -7.88 -11.01
CA ALA A 138 1.11 -7.75 -11.52
C ALA A 138 2.10 -8.60 -10.72
N TYR A 139 2.94 -9.37 -11.43
CA TYR A 139 3.99 -10.21 -10.86
C TYR A 139 3.51 -11.23 -9.81
N GLY A 140 2.24 -11.68 -9.90
CA GLY A 140 1.66 -12.58 -8.91
C GLY A 140 1.45 -11.95 -7.53
N ALA A 141 1.59 -10.63 -7.42
CA ALA A 141 1.40 -9.91 -6.17
C ALA A 141 -0.02 -10.14 -5.63
N PHE A 142 -0.15 -10.20 -4.30
CA PHE A 142 -1.44 -10.42 -3.63
C PHE A 142 -2.19 -11.68 -4.12
N GLY A 143 -1.48 -12.74 -4.50
CA GLY A 143 -2.09 -14.00 -4.95
C GLY A 143 -3.00 -14.68 -3.91
N GLY A 144 -2.81 -14.38 -2.62
CA GLY A 144 -3.68 -14.84 -1.54
C GLY A 144 -4.91 -13.94 -1.27
N LEU A 145 -5.01 -12.79 -1.95
CA LEU A 145 -6.09 -11.82 -1.74
C LEU A 145 -7.07 -11.87 -2.92
N ASP A 146 -8.35 -12.06 -2.63
CA ASP A 146 -9.45 -12.05 -3.59
C ASP A 146 -9.98 -10.63 -3.79
N ASN A 147 -9.16 -9.77 -4.41
CA ASN A 147 -9.59 -8.42 -4.77
C ASN A 147 -10.77 -8.53 -5.73
N GLY A 148 -11.89 -7.95 -5.36
CA GLY A 148 -13.11 -8.06 -6.14
C GLY A 148 -13.58 -6.76 -6.77
N TRP A 149 -14.57 -6.93 -7.63
CA TRP A 149 -15.42 -5.88 -8.14
C TRP A 149 -16.86 -6.10 -7.65
N ALA A 150 -17.65 -5.03 -7.56
CA ALA A 150 -19.08 -5.13 -7.29
C ALA A 150 -19.89 -4.04 -7.99
N ARG A 151 -21.13 -4.39 -8.35
CA ARG A 151 -22.16 -3.50 -8.89
C ARG A 151 -23.47 -3.78 -8.18
N SER A 152 -24.25 -2.73 -7.98
CA SER A 152 -25.61 -2.85 -7.46
C SER A 152 -26.61 -2.38 -8.51
N ASP A 153 -27.64 -3.18 -8.74
CA ASP A 153 -28.78 -2.83 -9.57
C ASP A 153 -29.99 -2.58 -8.67
N HIS A 154 -30.29 -1.30 -8.43
CA HIS A 154 -31.39 -0.84 -7.59
C HIS A 154 -31.55 -1.61 -6.26
N TYR A 155 -30.42 -1.94 -5.62
CA TYR A 155 -30.40 -2.79 -4.45
C TYR A 155 -30.85 -2.02 -3.20
N ARG A 156 -31.96 -2.48 -2.60
CA ARG A 156 -32.62 -1.79 -1.49
C ARG A 156 -32.06 -2.23 -0.14
N ILE A 157 -31.65 -1.26 0.67
CA ILE A 157 -31.23 -1.47 2.06
C ILE A 157 -32.04 -0.57 3.01
N PRO A 158 -32.28 -0.99 4.26
CA PRO A 158 -32.96 -0.14 5.24
C PRO A 158 -32.26 1.20 5.47
N ARG A 159 -33.02 2.24 5.85
CA ARG A 159 -32.48 3.57 6.20
C ARG A 159 -31.35 3.47 7.23
N GLU A 160 -31.52 2.60 8.22
CA GLU A 160 -30.58 2.33 9.31
C GLU A 160 -29.23 1.78 8.84
N ASN A 161 -29.12 1.36 7.57
CA ASN A 161 -27.86 0.87 7.02
C ASN A 161 -26.89 2.01 6.65
N MET A 162 -27.33 3.25 6.59
CA MET A 162 -26.41 4.39 6.49
C MET A 162 -25.70 4.62 7.82
N PHE A 163 -24.38 4.77 7.84
CA PHE A 163 -23.64 5.08 9.07
C PHE A 163 -23.98 6.50 9.55
N MET A 164 -24.62 6.60 10.72
CA MET A 164 -25.29 7.83 11.16
C MET A 164 -24.68 8.53 12.39
N LYS A 165 -23.47 8.15 12.82
CA LYS A 165 -22.86 8.79 14.00
C LYS A 165 -22.62 10.28 13.82
N HIS A 166 -22.24 10.70 12.62
CA HIS A 166 -21.87 12.08 12.32
C HIS A 166 -22.86 12.78 11.40
N SER A 167 -23.47 12.09 10.44
CA SER A 167 -24.44 12.66 9.50
C SER A 167 -25.66 11.77 9.45
N GLN A 168 -26.86 12.34 9.45
CA GLN A 168 -28.08 11.56 9.61
C GLN A 168 -29.11 11.91 8.55
N VAL A 169 -29.95 10.93 8.23
CA VAL A 169 -31.21 11.16 7.51
C VAL A 169 -32.31 10.77 8.47
N THR A 170 -33.09 11.73 8.96
CA THR A 170 -34.15 11.44 9.94
C THR A 170 -35.26 10.59 9.30
N LYS A 171 -36.18 10.05 10.12
CA LYS A 171 -37.33 9.28 9.60
C LYS A 171 -38.25 10.11 8.71
N GLU A 172 -38.24 11.43 8.91
CA GLU A 172 -38.98 12.41 8.12
C GLU A 172 -38.27 12.73 6.79
N GLY A 173 -37.07 12.19 6.56
CA GLY A 173 -36.26 12.40 5.35
C GLY A 173 -35.32 13.60 5.44
N GLN A 174 -35.19 14.24 6.60
CA GLN A 174 -34.36 15.45 6.75
C GLN A 174 -32.88 15.11 6.96
N TYR A 175 -32.00 15.82 6.25
CA TYR A 175 -30.56 15.62 6.39
C TYR A 175 -29.97 16.46 7.53
N VAL A 176 -29.31 15.80 8.47
CA VAL A 176 -28.56 16.41 9.56
C VAL A 176 -27.07 16.36 9.21
N LYS A 177 -26.47 17.53 9.05
CA LYS A 177 -25.05 17.70 8.72
C LYS A 177 -24.14 17.32 9.90
N PRO A 178 -22.90 16.87 9.63
CA PRO A 178 -21.94 16.63 10.68
C PRO A 178 -21.43 17.93 11.31
N PRO A 179 -20.99 17.89 12.58
CA PRO A 179 -20.35 19.04 13.24
C PRO A 179 -19.14 19.57 12.46
N SER A 180 -18.45 18.71 11.71
CA SER A 180 -17.37 19.08 10.81
C SER A 180 -17.39 18.20 9.55
N SER A 181 -17.14 18.80 8.39
CA SER A 181 -16.98 18.09 7.12
C SER A 181 -15.79 17.12 7.10
N LYS A 182 -14.84 17.28 8.04
CA LYS A 182 -13.67 16.41 8.17
C LYS A 182 -13.96 15.06 8.84
N MET A 183 -15.14 14.90 9.45
CA MET A 183 -15.44 13.73 10.28
C MET A 183 -15.56 12.42 9.49
N SER A 184 -15.99 12.50 8.23
CA SER A 184 -16.06 11.35 7.31
C SER A 184 -14.67 10.78 6.95
N TYR A 185 -13.60 11.56 7.13
CA TYR A 185 -12.23 11.12 6.84
C TYR A 185 -11.56 10.37 7.99
N LEU A 186 -12.16 10.32 9.19
CA LEU A 186 -11.55 9.70 10.36
C LEU A 186 -11.19 8.22 10.14
N GLY A 187 -12.07 7.46 9.47
CA GLY A 187 -11.79 6.07 9.13
C GLY A 187 -10.55 5.92 8.24
N MET A 188 -10.39 6.79 7.23
CA MET A 188 -9.24 6.77 6.33
C MET A 188 -7.94 7.20 7.02
N THR A 189 -8.00 8.17 7.94
CA THR A 189 -6.83 8.56 8.74
C THR A 189 -6.34 7.41 9.62
N PHE A 190 -7.26 6.67 10.25
CA PHE A 190 -6.93 5.47 11.02
C PHE A 190 -6.32 4.37 10.15
N ILE A 191 -6.89 4.08 8.98
CA ILE A 191 -6.31 3.11 8.04
C ILE A 191 -4.88 3.51 7.64
N ARG A 192 -4.64 4.80 7.39
CA ARG A 192 -3.32 5.33 7.01
C ARG A 192 -2.29 5.21 8.12
N SER A 193 -2.64 5.42 9.40
CA SER A 193 -1.67 5.26 10.49
C SER A 193 -1.16 3.81 10.58
N GLN A 194 -2.03 2.82 10.31
CA GLN A 194 -1.66 1.41 10.27
C GLN A 194 -0.72 1.04 9.11
N MET A 195 -0.65 1.84 8.04
CA MET A 195 0.24 1.58 6.91
C MET A 195 1.71 1.84 7.29
N ILE A 196 1.97 2.88 8.10
CA ILE A 196 3.32 3.24 8.56
C ILE A 196 3.93 2.07 9.33
N ASP A 197 3.11 1.48 10.21
CA ASP A 197 3.44 0.31 11.01
C ASP A 197 3.89 -0.89 10.16
N ARG A 198 3.11 -1.22 9.13
CA ARG A 198 3.40 -2.32 8.18
C ARG A 198 4.63 -2.05 7.34
N CYS A 199 4.82 -0.82 6.85
CA CYS A 199 6.01 -0.44 6.10
C CYS A 199 7.29 -0.68 6.92
N GLY A 200 7.27 -0.35 8.21
CA GLY A 200 8.38 -0.61 9.12
C GLY A 200 8.70 -2.11 9.22
N TRP A 201 7.69 -2.97 9.39
CA TRP A 201 7.88 -4.43 9.42
C TRP A 201 8.37 -5.02 8.10
N MET A 202 7.83 -4.58 6.96
CA MET A 202 8.26 -5.09 5.66
C MET A 202 9.71 -4.70 5.37
N LEU A 203 10.08 -3.45 5.68
CA LEU A 203 11.44 -2.96 5.50
C LEU A 203 12.43 -3.66 6.44
N SER A 204 12.06 -3.90 7.71
CA SER A 204 12.95 -4.57 8.67
C SER A 204 13.32 -5.98 8.23
N ARG A 205 12.39 -6.70 7.60
CA ARG A 205 12.64 -8.03 7.01
C ARG A 205 13.62 -7.98 5.86
N GLY A 206 13.39 -7.08 4.90
CA GLY A 206 14.29 -6.89 3.76
C GLY A 206 15.71 -6.50 4.21
N ILE A 207 15.81 -5.57 5.15
CA ILE A 207 17.08 -5.14 5.74
C ILE A 207 17.76 -6.30 6.49
N THR A 208 17.02 -7.09 7.27
CA THR A 208 17.57 -8.24 8.00
C THR A 208 18.19 -9.26 7.05
N ILE A 209 17.49 -9.59 5.96
CA ILE A 209 18.00 -10.49 4.93
C ILE A 209 19.26 -9.90 4.29
N ALA A 210 19.20 -8.63 3.87
CA ALA A 210 20.32 -7.95 3.22
C ALA A 210 21.57 -7.88 4.12
N ILE A 211 21.41 -7.54 5.40
CA ILE A 211 22.50 -7.47 6.37
C ILE A 211 23.10 -8.86 6.61
N ARG A 212 22.27 -9.86 6.92
CA ARG A 212 22.75 -11.24 7.15
C ARG A 212 23.53 -11.77 5.95
N TYR A 213 22.96 -11.62 4.75
CA TYR A 213 23.62 -12.04 3.52
C TYR A 213 24.93 -11.28 3.28
N SER A 214 24.94 -9.96 3.46
CA SER A 214 26.14 -9.14 3.21
C SER A 214 27.26 -9.35 4.24
N SER A 215 26.92 -9.83 5.45
CA SER A 215 27.88 -10.19 6.48
C SER A 215 28.61 -11.50 6.19
N VAL A 216 27.94 -12.46 5.54
CA VAL A 216 28.53 -13.77 5.19
C VAL A 216 29.10 -13.81 3.78
N ARG A 217 28.49 -13.08 2.83
CA ARG A 217 28.95 -13.06 1.45
C ARG A 217 30.26 -12.30 1.36
N ARG A 218 31.30 -13.01 0.91
CA ARG A 218 32.58 -12.42 0.54
C ARG A 218 32.62 -12.23 -0.97
N GLN A 219 33.08 -11.06 -1.40
CA GLN A 219 33.23 -10.71 -2.82
C GLN A 219 34.21 -9.56 -2.96
N PHE A 220 35.15 -9.73 -3.90
CA PHE A 220 36.25 -8.80 -4.15
C PHE A 220 37.24 -8.72 -2.97
N ARG A 221 38.50 -8.42 -3.29
CA ARG A 221 39.56 -8.26 -2.30
C ARG A 221 39.67 -6.80 -1.87
N GLY A 222 40.35 -6.54 -0.75
CA GLY A 222 40.66 -5.18 -0.31
C GLY A 222 41.57 -4.46 -1.31
N PRO A 223 41.61 -3.12 -1.30
CA PRO A 223 42.52 -2.34 -2.15
C PRO A 223 44.01 -2.64 -1.90
N ASP A 224 44.34 -3.18 -0.72
CA ASP A 224 45.71 -3.54 -0.33
C ASP A 224 46.07 -5.00 -0.68
N SER A 225 45.18 -5.71 -1.35
CA SER A 225 45.43 -7.09 -1.78
C SER A 225 46.36 -7.13 -2.99
N THR A 226 47.40 -7.94 -2.88
CA THR A 226 48.45 -8.07 -3.90
C THR A 226 48.49 -9.46 -4.53
N THR A 227 47.82 -10.45 -3.93
CA THR A 227 47.81 -11.83 -4.42
C THR A 227 46.40 -12.38 -4.60
N LYS A 228 46.23 -13.30 -5.55
CA LYS A 228 44.94 -13.99 -5.78
C LYS A 228 44.57 -14.93 -4.63
N SER A 229 45.50 -15.29 -3.75
CA SER A 229 45.25 -16.10 -2.55
C SER A 229 44.69 -15.32 -1.37
N ASP A 230 44.70 -13.98 -1.41
CA ASP A 230 44.19 -13.16 -0.31
C ASP A 230 42.68 -13.37 -0.12
N GLU A 231 42.23 -13.37 1.14
CA GLU A 231 40.81 -13.53 1.47
C GLU A 231 39.96 -12.40 0.89
N GLU A 232 38.82 -12.78 0.31
CA GLU A 232 37.82 -11.81 -0.12
C GLU A 232 37.11 -11.19 1.10
N ARG A 233 36.84 -9.89 1.03
CA ARG A 233 36.20 -9.18 2.13
C ARG A 233 34.68 -9.42 2.14
N ALA A 234 34.08 -9.39 3.32
CA ALA A 234 32.62 -9.38 3.42
C ALA A 234 32.05 -8.14 2.70
N VAL A 235 30.99 -8.31 1.91
CA VAL A 235 30.39 -7.23 1.12
C VAL A 235 29.97 -6.05 2.01
N ILE A 236 29.52 -6.33 3.24
CA ILE A 236 29.13 -5.26 4.17
C ILE A 236 30.31 -4.35 4.58
N SER A 237 31.55 -4.85 4.55
CA SER A 237 32.73 -4.07 4.95
C SER A 237 33.04 -2.90 4.01
N SER A 238 32.66 -3.00 2.73
CA SER A 238 32.86 -1.91 1.77
C SER A 238 31.99 -0.69 2.06
N LEU A 239 30.86 -0.87 2.75
CA LEU A 239 29.97 0.22 3.15
C LEU A 239 30.57 1.07 4.28
N PHE A 240 31.37 0.45 5.16
CA PHE A 240 31.98 1.11 6.32
C PHE A 240 33.41 1.60 6.08
N SER A 241 34.08 1.10 5.03
CA SER A 241 35.43 1.50 4.64
C SER A 241 35.50 2.89 3.97
N SER A 242 34.38 3.42 3.47
CA SER A 242 34.33 4.78 2.90
C SER A 242 34.18 5.83 4.01
N SER A 243 35.29 6.49 4.35
CA SER A 243 35.44 7.52 5.38
C SER A 243 34.76 8.87 5.05
N ARG A 244 33.52 8.87 4.54
CA ARG A 244 32.77 10.11 4.27
C ARG A 244 31.49 10.22 5.12
N LYS A 245 31.46 11.22 6.00
CA LYS A 245 30.26 11.72 6.67
C LYS A 245 29.25 12.22 5.61
N PRO A 246 28.05 11.64 5.46
CA PRO A 246 27.04 12.15 4.53
C PRO A 246 26.21 13.24 5.21
N ARG A 247 26.19 14.45 4.63
CA ARG A 247 25.48 15.64 5.17
C ARG A 247 24.08 15.85 4.59
N SER A 248 23.59 14.97 3.73
CA SER A 248 22.27 15.09 3.10
C SER A 248 21.65 13.71 2.93
N LEU A 249 20.85 13.24 3.90
CA LEU A 249 19.98 12.05 3.77
C LEU A 249 19.15 11.90 5.07
N THR A 250 18.35 12.92 5.38
CA THR A 250 17.46 12.96 6.56
C THR A 250 16.10 12.29 6.31
N SER A 251 15.83 11.75 5.13
CA SER A 251 14.47 11.37 4.71
C SER A 251 14.11 9.90 4.95
N GLY A 252 15.09 8.98 4.90
CA GLY A 252 14.83 7.53 5.01
C GLY A 252 14.67 7.01 6.44
N TRP A 253 15.31 7.68 7.42
CA TRP A 253 15.27 7.27 8.83
C TRP A 253 14.19 7.93 9.67
N ARG A 254 13.50 8.96 9.17
CA ARG A 254 12.33 9.55 9.87
C ARG A 254 11.19 8.55 10.10
N LEU A 255 11.14 7.46 9.35
CA LEU A 255 10.15 6.38 9.53
C LEU A 255 10.46 5.48 10.74
N TYR A 256 11.72 5.37 11.17
CA TYR A 256 12.11 4.61 12.37
C TYR A 256 11.94 5.41 13.67
N ASP A 257 11.90 6.74 13.60
CA ASP A 257 11.67 7.64 14.74
C ASP A 257 10.26 7.44 15.35
N ILE A 258 9.32 6.88 14.59
CA ILE A 258 7.93 6.66 15.03
C ILE A 258 7.76 5.38 15.87
N ARG A 259 8.74 4.46 15.88
CA ARG A 259 8.55 3.10 16.45
C ARG A 259 9.53 2.65 17.52
N LEU A 260 10.63 3.37 17.74
CA LEU A 260 11.64 3.03 18.77
C LEU A 260 11.43 3.77 20.10
N ALA A 261 10.30 4.47 20.27
CA ALA A 261 10.12 5.41 21.39
C ALA A 261 9.78 4.80 22.76
N PRO A 262 9.55 3.48 22.95
CA PRO A 262 9.60 2.97 24.33
C PRO A 262 10.49 1.74 24.61
N ASP A 263 10.62 0.74 23.72
CA ASP A 263 10.92 -0.62 24.23
C ASP A 263 12.29 -1.25 23.86
N VAL A 264 13.23 -0.52 23.24
CA VAL A 264 14.57 -1.08 22.95
C VAL A 264 15.71 -0.11 23.31
N ALA A 265 15.53 0.66 24.38
CA ALA A 265 16.56 1.55 24.92
C ALA A 265 16.96 1.11 26.33
N SER A 266 17.71 0.02 26.44
CA SER A 266 18.57 -0.16 27.62
C SER A 266 20.01 -0.54 27.27
N ASP A 267 20.28 -1.37 26.24
CA ASP A 267 21.64 -1.96 26.12
C ASP A 267 22.31 -1.90 24.73
N VAL A 268 21.82 -1.10 23.79
CA VAL A 268 22.55 -0.83 22.53
C VAL A 268 22.75 0.67 22.36
N VAL A 269 24.00 1.11 22.42
CA VAL A 269 24.41 2.51 22.20
C VAL A 269 23.98 2.95 20.79
N TYR A 270 22.82 3.60 20.72
CA TYR A 270 22.24 4.18 19.53
C TYR A 270 23.19 5.21 18.91
N ASN A 271 23.70 4.93 17.70
CA ASN A 271 24.54 5.86 16.95
C ASN A 271 23.91 6.19 15.58
N PRO A 272 23.27 7.37 15.43
CA PRO A 272 22.54 7.76 14.22
C PRO A 272 23.43 7.95 12.97
N LYS A 273 24.75 7.79 13.07
CA LYS A 273 25.71 7.96 11.97
C LYS A 273 26.04 6.67 11.20
N ARG A 274 25.45 5.52 11.54
CA ARG A 274 25.84 4.18 11.01
C ARG A 274 24.74 3.45 10.22
N LEU A 275 23.79 4.17 9.64
CA LEU A 275 22.50 3.59 9.20
C LEU A 275 22.20 3.88 7.71
N PHE A 276 21.98 2.85 6.88
CA PHE A 276 21.88 2.93 5.41
C PHE A 276 20.57 2.35 4.83
N GLY A 277 20.06 2.92 3.72
CA GLY A 277 18.84 2.49 3.02
C GLY A 277 19.06 1.84 1.65
N VAL A 278 18.07 1.11 1.15
CA VAL A 278 18.14 0.25 -0.07
C VAL A 278 18.46 1.05 -1.35
N ILE A 279 17.91 2.25 -1.51
CA ILE A 279 18.10 3.10 -2.70
C ILE A 279 19.55 3.60 -2.84
N THR A 280 20.26 3.71 -1.70
CA THR A 280 21.67 4.12 -1.67
C THR A 280 22.60 3.06 -2.27
N LEU A 281 22.22 1.79 -2.20
CA LEU A 281 22.98 0.69 -2.80
C LEU A 281 22.99 0.81 -4.33
N ASP A 282 21.84 1.13 -4.93
CA ASP A 282 21.68 1.19 -6.38
C ASP A 282 22.32 2.43 -6.99
N VAL A 283 22.27 3.57 -6.29
CA VAL A 283 23.03 4.78 -6.66
C VAL A 283 24.54 4.50 -6.63
N ASN A 284 25.04 3.83 -5.60
CA ASN A 284 26.46 3.49 -5.51
C ASN A 284 26.89 2.51 -6.61
N ARG A 285 26.06 1.51 -6.94
CA ARG A 285 26.32 0.57 -8.04
C ARG A 285 26.39 1.28 -9.40
N ALA A 286 25.42 2.15 -9.69
CA ALA A 286 25.39 2.92 -10.93
C ALA A 286 26.59 3.89 -11.05
N SER A 287 26.94 4.58 -9.96
CA SER A 287 28.08 5.48 -9.90
C SER A 287 29.43 4.76 -10.04
N THR A 288 29.60 3.58 -9.42
CA THR A 288 30.83 2.77 -9.59
C THR A 288 31.00 2.27 -11.03
N PHE A 289 29.91 1.83 -11.66
CA PHE A 289 29.94 1.34 -13.05
C PHE A 289 30.27 2.46 -14.05
N LEU A 290 29.59 3.61 -13.96
CA LEU A 290 29.84 4.76 -14.84
C LEU A 290 31.28 5.30 -14.68
N SER A 291 31.80 5.26 -13.45
CA SER A 291 33.15 5.72 -13.14
C SER A 291 34.24 4.80 -13.68
N GLY A 292 33.95 3.49 -13.80
CA GLY A 292 34.85 2.53 -14.44
C GLY A 292 34.97 2.75 -15.95
N ILE A 293 33.86 3.10 -16.62
CA ILE A 293 33.83 3.39 -18.08
C ILE A 293 34.51 4.73 -18.37
N ALA A 294 34.15 5.77 -17.62
CA ALA A 294 34.66 7.13 -17.85
C ALA A 294 36.01 7.42 -17.15
N ASN A 295 36.63 6.39 -16.55
CA ASN A 295 37.92 6.45 -15.83
C ASN A 295 37.99 7.55 -14.75
N PHE A 296 36.89 7.73 -14.01
CA PHE A 296 36.79 8.69 -12.90
C PHE A 296 36.73 7.98 -11.55
N LYS A 297 36.89 8.73 -10.45
CA LYS A 297 36.67 8.19 -9.11
C LYS A 297 35.15 8.09 -8.84
N PRO A 298 34.60 6.92 -8.46
CA PRO A 298 33.18 6.73 -8.11
C PRO A 298 32.64 7.75 -7.12
N ALA A 299 33.49 8.21 -6.22
CA ALA A 299 33.14 9.17 -5.18
C ALA A 299 32.89 10.61 -5.68
N LYS A 300 33.14 10.91 -6.96
CA LYS A 300 32.86 12.20 -7.60
C LYS A 300 31.68 12.15 -8.57
N VAL A 301 31.14 10.96 -8.81
CA VAL A 301 30.06 10.72 -9.77
C VAL A 301 28.82 10.34 -8.98
N ASN A 302 27.77 11.16 -9.10
CA ASN A 302 26.48 10.85 -8.51
C ASN A 302 25.50 10.63 -9.67
N VAL A 303 25.09 9.39 -9.90
CA VAL A 303 24.10 9.06 -10.93
C VAL A 303 22.72 9.04 -10.27
N PRO A 304 21.89 10.07 -10.47
CA PRO A 304 20.51 10.03 -10.01
C PRO A 304 19.78 8.93 -10.76
N ILE A 305 19.02 8.12 -10.01
CA ILE A 305 18.21 7.02 -10.55
C ILE A 305 16.73 7.31 -10.29
N VAL A 306 15.86 6.96 -11.22
CA VAL A 306 14.40 6.96 -11.03
C VAL A 306 13.93 5.52 -10.93
N SER A 307 13.42 5.12 -9.75
CA SER A 307 13.08 3.72 -9.40
C SER A 307 14.33 2.80 -9.40
N GLY A 308 14.42 1.59 -8.80
CA GLY A 308 13.55 0.71 -8.03
C GLY A 308 14.32 -0.54 -7.55
N HIS A 309 13.72 -1.31 -6.64
CA HIS A 309 14.21 -2.50 -5.91
C HIS A 309 14.77 -3.67 -6.77
N SER A 310 14.66 -3.65 -8.11
CA SER A 310 15.17 -4.73 -8.99
C SER A 310 15.65 -4.21 -10.35
N GLY A 311 16.61 -4.92 -10.96
CA GLY A 311 17.46 -4.45 -12.05
C GLY A 311 16.77 -3.76 -13.24
N VAL A 312 15.59 -4.23 -13.67
CA VAL A 312 14.83 -3.64 -14.80
C VAL A 312 14.13 -2.33 -14.46
N THR A 313 14.00 -2.00 -13.17
CA THR A 313 13.35 -0.77 -12.69
C THR A 313 14.33 0.32 -12.31
N ILE A 314 15.64 0.05 -12.34
CA ILE A 314 16.67 1.06 -12.06
C ILE A 314 16.89 1.87 -13.32
N VAL A 315 16.35 3.08 -13.38
CA VAL A 315 16.54 3.98 -14.53
C VAL A 315 17.57 5.06 -14.19
N PRO A 316 18.86 4.86 -14.50
CA PRO A 316 19.87 5.89 -14.32
C PRO A 316 19.66 7.05 -15.28
N LEU A 317 19.52 8.26 -14.74
CA LEU A 317 19.33 9.49 -15.50
C LEU A 317 20.69 10.09 -15.88
N PHE A 318 21.40 9.45 -16.81
CA PHE A 318 22.74 9.88 -17.25
C PHE A 318 22.78 11.30 -17.82
N TYR A 319 21.68 11.77 -18.42
CA TYR A 319 21.58 13.14 -18.96
C TYR A 319 21.68 14.24 -17.88
N GLN A 320 21.39 13.92 -16.62
CA GLN A 320 21.49 14.86 -15.50
C GLN A 320 22.87 14.85 -14.82
N VAL A 321 23.79 14.02 -15.31
CA VAL A 321 25.17 13.92 -14.79
C VAL A 321 26.10 14.67 -15.75
N ALA A 322 26.87 15.62 -15.24
CA ALA A 322 27.84 16.40 -16.05
C ALA A 322 28.83 15.52 -16.86
N HIS A 323 29.00 14.27 -16.44
CA HIS A 323 29.91 13.29 -17.06
C HIS A 323 29.20 12.26 -17.96
N GLY A 324 27.86 12.32 -18.09
CA GLY A 324 27.09 11.41 -18.95
C GLY A 324 27.29 11.64 -20.45
N PHE A 325 27.86 12.78 -20.83
CA PHE A 325 28.13 13.16 -22.23
C PHE A 325 29.38 12.50 -22.84
N PHE A 326 30.19 11.79 -22.05
CA PHE A 326 31.41 11.11 -22.51
C PHE A 326 31.20 9.62 -22.85
N VAL A 327 29.97 9.12 -22.77
CA VAL A 327 29.63 7.70 -23.00
C VAL A 327 29.05 7.56 -24.40
N SER A 328 29.64 6.73 -25.25
CA SER A 328 29.14 6.52 -26.61
C SER A 328 27.77 5.82 -26.62
N ALA A 329 26.99 6.00 -27.69
CA ALA A 329 25.68 5.36 -27.82
C ALA A 329 25.74 3.81 -27.75
N GLY A 330 26.86 3.20 -28.16
CA GLY A 330 27.11 1.77 -28.04
C GLY A 330 27.35 1.32 -26.60
N GLU A 331 28.10 2.10 -25.82
CA GLU A 331 28.37 1.83 -24.39
C GLU A 331 27.12 2.05 -23.53
N LEU A 332 26.28 3.04 -23.86
CA LEU A 332 24.97 3.24 -23.23
C LEU A 332 24.02 2.05 -23.47
N ARG A 333 24.14 1.38 -24.62
CA ARG A 333 23.37 0.17 -24.95
C ARG A 333 23.84 -1.04 -24.13
N ALA A 334 25.16 -1.21 -24.00
CA ALA A 334 25.75 -2.24 -23.13
C ALA A 334 25.38 -2.04 -21.65
N VAL A 335 25.27 -0.80 -21.16
CA VAL A 335 24.80 -0.49 -19.79
C VAL A 335 23.36 -0.96 -19.58
N ARG A 336 22.48 -0.79 -20.58
CA ARG A 336 21.09 -1.29 -20.53
C ARG A 336 21.02 -2.81 -20.63
N GLU A 337 21.89 -3.43 -21.42
CA GLU A 337 21.95 -4.90 -21.59
C GLU A 337 22.54 -5.62 -20.37
N VAL A 338 23.58 -5.09 -19.74
CA VAL A 338 24.17 -5.68 -18.51
C VAL A 338 23.22 -5.59 -17.31
N GLN A 339 22.37 -4.55 -17.24
CA GLN A 339 21.33 -4.43 -16.21
C GLN A 339 20.10 -5.32 -16.47
N THR A 340 19.90 -5.78 -17.70
CA THR A 340 18.81 -6.72 -18.08
C THR A 340 19.25 -8.18 -18.09
N LEU A 341 20.55 -8.49 -18.15
CA LEU A 341 21.10 -9.85 -18.30
C LEU A 341 21.42 -10.61 -17.00
N HIS A 342 21.01 -10.12 -15.83
CA HIS A 342 21.02 -10.93 -14.59
C HIS A 342 19.59 -11.25 -14.11
N PRO A 343 18.94 -12.26 -14.69
CA PRO A 343 17.69 -12.78 -14.15
C PRO A 343 17.99 -13.80 -13.06
N VAL A 344 18.41 -13.38 -11.86
CA VAL A 344 18.49 -14.33 -10.74
C VAL A 344 18.38 -13.67 -9.36
N TRP A 345 17.42 -14.17 -8.56
CA TRP A 345 17.16 -13.97 -7.12
C TRP A 345 16.65 -12.55 -6.75
N TRP A 346 15.39 -12.32 -6.34
CA TRP A 346 14.40 -13.09 -5.57
C TRP A 346 12.99 -12.64 -5.94
#